data_AF-A0A3B3ZHN5-F1
#
_entry.id   AF-A0A3B3ZHN5-F1
#
_cell.length_a   1.000
_cell.length_b   1.000
_cell.length_c   1.000
_cell.angle_alpha   90.00
_cell.angle_beta   90.00
_cell.angle_gamma   90.00
#
_symmetry.space_group_name_H-M   'P 1'
#
loop_
_entity.id
_entity.type
_entity.pdbx_description
1 polymer ?
#
loop_
_entity_poly.entity_id
_entity_poly.type
_entity_poly.pdbx_seq_one_letter_code
_entity_poly.pdbx_strand_id
1 'polypeptide(L)'
;MFKYQTFCILWLHLHFCTERSSVVKEGDVRLTGSKLAFGGRVEIYHAGQWGTICDDGWDLNEAHVVCRQLKFARAKSVLTGENYDRASGPIWMDDMECKGTERYLHACTFKGWGITDCSHKEDVGVQCDPGGNNVLLLSSTLDHSIALSDDLGELFDNESFCDLTIIAQNSAAQDQEAETLQTTDSTTLCAHKVMLAHVHAFNITKDTQNITVQVVPNCIPHFPSFIRYLYTRKIEVPFSSVQCLHWLASQFGEEQLMRDTSLLFSQVIPDDSTFETPVSLHEYALETNDFVLQENCVRYLVWNFQNFTTSSVWTQISDGLLSALLLRSDLVVPDELFVLKAVENWILNNVHTSLDTQVKLLSLVRFPIEQLTTQMMSNFSLYSTHKNVFNDNILKALQFNIQLLTSIKSRAKMLIDDVSYQPRIYTSSLRRSTSVPYHSSSIFLDRRINWAADIFMNQNECSNRGMRCPSLPMASLQSYETNSFPGVVFFNKLLLVCQDKYVFEIQDFKNNMAVISRNATLSTTYPCPDDKNTFIFVVRPVYI
;
A
#
# COMPACT_ATOMS: atom_id res chain seq x y z
N MET A 1 -12.77 37.85 43.07
CA MET A 1 -13.77 37.93 41.98
C MET A 1 -13.36 38.95 40.90
N PHE A 2 -12.10 38.94 40.46
CA PHE A 2 -11.63 39.58 39.23
C PHE A 2 -10.34 38.85 38.81
N LYS A 3 -10.18 38.57 37.50
CA LYS A 3 -9.11 37.83 36.81
C LYS A 3 -9.36 36.35 36.44
N TYR A 4 -10.50 36.04 35.85
CA TYR A 4 -10.71 34.80 35.06
C TYR A 4 -11.41 35.05 33.71
N GLN A 5 -11.13 36.18 33.05
CA GLN A 5 -11.78 36.50 31.76
C GLN A 5 -10.84 37.01 30.65
N THR A 6 -9.53 37.04 30.88
CA THR A 6 -8.55 37.46 29.86
C THR A 6 -7.71 36.32 29.30
N PHE A 7 -7.87 35.09 29.81
CA PHE A 7 -7.13 33.90 29.32
C PHE A 7 -7.87 33.08 28.25
N CYS A 8 -9.15 33.36 27.97
CA CYS A 8 -9.90 32.65 26.92
C CYS A 8 -9.71 33.22 25.51
N ILE A 9 -9.08 34.39 25.34
CA ILE A 9 -8.88 34.99 24.01
C ILE A 9 -7.48 34.66 23.44
N LEU A 10 -6.53 34.21 24.26
CA LEU A 10 -5.23 33.69 23.77
C LEU A 10 -5.21 32.16 23.57
N TRP A 11 -6.20 31.43 24.10
CA TRP A 11 -6.28 29.97 24.01
C TRP A 11 -6.97 29.46 22.73
N LEU A 12 -7.65 30.34 21.99
CA LEU A 12 -8.32 30.03 20.71
C LEU A 12 -7.43 30.21 19.46
N HIS A 13 -6.16 30.62 19.62
CA HIS A 13 -5.21 30.77 18.51
C HIS A 13 -4.06 29.74 18.46
N LEU A 14 -4.00 28.79 19.40
CA LEU A 14 -2.97 27.73 19.42
C LEU A 14 -3.50 26.31 19.16
N HIS A 15 -4.79 26.17 18.80
CA HIS A 15 -5.41 24.92 18.36
C HIS A 15 -5.91 24.96 16.92
N PHE A 16 -5.21 25.70 16.05
CA PHE A 16 -5.14 25.30 14.65
C PHE A 16 -3.90 24.44 14.48
N CYS A 17 -4.07 23.13 14.60
CA CYS A 17 -3.30 22.20 13.79
C CYS A 17 -3.53 22.61 12.34
N THR A 18 -2.67 23.45 11.78
CA THR A 18 -2.45 23.39 10.34
C THR A 18 -1.73 22.07 10.12
N GLU A 19 -2.48 21.05 9.69
CA GLU A 19 -1.91 20.00 8.85
C GLU A 19 -0.97 20.71 7.87
N ARG A 20 0.34 20.51 8.01
CA ARG A 20 1.21 20.76 6.87
C ARG A 20 1.08 19.54 5.97
N SER A 21 -0.12 19.40 5.38
CA SER A 21 -0.18 18.96 4.00
C SER A 21 0.89 19.76 3.28
N SER A 22 1.84 19.10 2.61
CA SER A 22 2.69 19.81 1.67
C SER A 22 1.74 20.37 0.62
N VAL A 23 1.25 21.58 0.85
CA VAL A 23 0.34 22.27 -0.05
C VAL A 23 1.08 22.34 -1.36
N VAL A 24 0.62 21.56 -2.35
CA VAL A 24 1.23 21.53 -3.68
C VAL A 24 1.20 22.95 -4.21
N LYS A 25 2.37 23.48 -4.55
CA LYS A 25 2.52 24.86 -5.02
C LYS A 25 2.67 24.87 -6.52
N GLU A 26 2.27 26.00 -7.09
CA GLU A 26 2.47 26.32 -8.49
C GLU A 26 3.94 26.11 -8.89
N GLY A 27 4.16 25.25 -9.89
CA GLY A 27 5.49 24.92 -10.39
C GLY A 27 6.25 23.82 -9.62
N ASP A 28 5.62 23.15 -8.64
CA ASP A 28 6.18 21.95 -8.00
C ASP A 28 6.32 20.81 -9.03
N VAL A 29 7.36 20.00 -8.90
CA VAL A 29 7.68 18.89 -9.81
C VAL A 29 7.71 17.57 -9.05
N ARG A 30 7.31 16.47 -9.69
CA ARG A 30 7.41 15.10 -9.16
C ARG A 30 7.80 14.11 -10.26
N LEU A 31 8.32 12.94 -9.86
CA LEU A 31 8.58 11.81 -10.74
C LEU A 31 7.57 10.70 -10.49
N THR A 32 7.01 10.12 -11.56
CA THR A 32 6.00 9.05 -11.46
C THR A 32 6.26 7.92 -12.45
N GLY A 33 5.65 6.76 -12.24
CA GLY A 33 5.61 5.66 -13.21
C GLY A 33 6.85 4.74 -13.28
N SER A 34 7.85 4.93 -12.43
CA SER A 34 9.10 4.15 -12.46
C SER A 34 9.23 3.20 -11.27
N LYS A 35 9.95 2.08 -11.48
CA LYS A 35 10.38 1.13 -10.43
C LYS A 35 11.68 1.57 -9.72
N LEU A 36 12.29 2.67 -10.14
CA LEU A 36 13.53 3.22 -9.57
C LEU A 36 13.20 4.50 -8.79
N ALA A 37 13.67 4.61 -7.55
CA ALA A 37 13.39 5.74 -6.65
C ALA A 37 13.88 7.12 -7.17
N PHE A 38 14.82 7.13 -8.12
CA PHE A 38 15.49 8.32 -8.66
C PHE A 38 15.29 8.48 -10.17
N GLY A 39 14.25 7.90 -10.75
CA GLY A 39 13.89 8.19 -12.14
C GLY A 39 12.41 8.01 -12.38
N GLY A 40 11.85 8.65 -13.39
CA GLY A 40 10.43 8.56 -13.74
C GLY A 40 9.98 9.66 -14.69
N ARG A 41 8.72 9.58 -15.11
CA ARG A 41 8.05 10.61 -15.90
C ARG A 41 7.94 11.90 -15.09
N VAL A 42 8.27 13.03 -15.69
CA VAL A 42 8.22 14.34 -15.04
C VAL A 42 6.80 14.89 -15.10
N GLU A 43 6.26 15.26 -13.93
CA GLU A 43 4.99 15.98 -13.84
C GLU A 43 5.19 17.29 -13.09
N ILE A 44 4.51 18.35 -13.54
CA ILE A 44 4.54 19.68 -12.93
C ILE A 44 3.13 20.10 -12.50
N TYR A 45 3.03 20.80 -11.38
CA TYR A 45 1.75 21.32 -10.88
C TYR A 45 1.49 22.71 -11.43
N HIS A 46 0.39 22.87 -12.18
CA HIS A 46 -0.06 24.15 -12.71
C HIS A 46 -1.57 24.26 -12.63
N ALA A 47 -2.07 25.45 -12.27
CA ALA A 47 -3.50 25.77 -12.28
C ALA A 47 -4.38 24.76 -11.50
N GLY A 48 -3.86 24.25 -10.38
CA GLY A 48 -4.60 23.36 -9.49
C GLY A 48 -4.51 21.86 -9.82
N GLN A 49 -3.79 21.47 -10.88
CA GLN A 49 -3.68 20.06 -11.29
C GLN A 49 -2.26 19.70 -11.78
N TRP A 50 -1.88 18.43 -11.58
CA TRP A 50 -0.65 17.87 -12.14
C TRP A 50 -0.83 17.60 -13.63
N GLY A 51 0.19 17.90 -14.42
CA GLY A 51 0.25 17.58 -15.84
C GLY A 51 1.65 17.17 -16.26
N THR A 52 1.75 16.53 -17.42
CA THR A 52 3.02 16.02 -17.97
C THR A 52 3.71 17.09 -18.81
N ILE A 53 4.90 16.78 -19.33
CA ILE A 53 5.72 17.69 -20.11
C ILE A 53 6.18 16.95 -21.37
N CYS A 54 6.08 17.60 -22.53
CA CYS A 54 6.57 17.03 -23.79
C CYS A 54 8.09 16.96 -23.81
N ASP A 55 8.65 15.97 -24.50
CA ASP A 55 10.09 15.74 -24.68
C ASP A 55 10.76 16.65 -25.72
N ASP A 56 9.98 17.43 -26.46
CA ASP A 56 10.50 18.46 -27.37
C ASP A 56 11.30 19.53 -26.62
N GLY A 57 12.56 19.70 -27.06
CA GLY A 57 13.53 20.60 -26.43
C GLY A 57 14.25 20.01 -25.20
N TRP A 58 14.01 18.75 -24.82
CA TRP A 58 14.68 18.16 -23.66
C TRP A 58 16.07 17.61 -23.95
N ASP A 59 17.04 18.11 -23.21
CA ASP A 59 18.35 17.51 -23.03
C ASP A 59 18.74 17.41 -21.54
N LEU A 60 20.02 17.16 -21.26
CA LEU A 60 20.49 17.01 -19.88
C LEU A 60 20.32 18.29 -19.05
N ASN A 61 20.24 19.47 -19.66
CA ASN A 61 20.08 20.75 -18.99
C ASN A 61 18.72 20.83 -18.29
N GLU A 62 17.62 20.53 -18.98
CA GLU A 62 16.26 20.46 -18.40
C GLU A 62 16.23 19.42 -17.28
N ALA A 63 16.84 18.25 -17.54
CA ALA A 63 16.90 17.20 -16.54
C ALA A 63 17.71 17.59 -15.30
N HIS A 64 18.81 18.34 -15.44
CA HIS A 64 19.56 18.87 -14.30
C HIS A 64 18.73 19.81 -13.45
N VAL A 65 17.90 20.65 -14.07
CA VAL A 65 16.98 21.55 -13.36
C VAL A 65 15.94 20.74 -12.60
N VAL A 66 15.30 19.74 -13.21
CA VAL A 66 14.35 18.83 -12.54
C VAL A 66 15.00 18.11 -11.37
N CYS A 67 16.13 17.44 -11.61
CA CYS A 67 16.80 16.65 -10.57
C CYS A 67 17.22 17.53 -9.39
N ARG A 68 17.74 18.73 -9.64
CA ARG A 68 18.10 19.68 -8.56
C ARG A 68 16.89 20.26 -7.85
N GLN A 69 15.80 20.54 -8.57
CA GLN A 69 14.53 20.97 -7.97
C GLN A 69 13.99 19.89 -7.02
N LEU A 70 14.15 18.61 -7.40
CA LEU A 70 13.84 17.41 -6.62
C LEU A 70 14.94 17.00 -5.62
N LYS A 71 15.97 17.82 -5.44
CA LYS A 71 17.09 17.62 -4.46
C LYS A 71 18.08 16.51 -4.78
N PHE A 72 18.11 16.00 -6.01
CA PHE A 72 19.20 15.17 -6.51
C PHE A 72 20.39 16.01 -6.97
N ALA A 73 21.58 15.42 -6.95
CA ALA A 73 22.82 16.12 -7.30
C ALA A 73 22.86 16.54 -8.78
N ARG A 74 22.43 15.65 -9.68
CA ARG A 74 22.42 15.88 -11.13
C ARG A 74 21.51 14.90 -11.86
N ALA A 75 21.18 15.17 -13.12
CA ALA A 75 20.60 14.18 -14.01
C ALA A 75 21.68 13.21 -14.51
N LYS A 76 21.29 11.93 -14.62
CA LYS A 76 22.05 10.86 -15.25
C LYS A 76 21.65 10.70 -16.72
N SER A 77 20.36 10.81 -17.02
CA SER A 77 19.84 10.73 -18.38
C SER A 77 18.45 11.36 -18.49
N VAL A 78 18.10 11.79 -19.69
CA VAL A 78 16.72 12.03 -20.12
C VAL A 78 16.16 10.71 -20.64
N LEU A 79 14.87 10.47 -20.41
CA LEU A 79 14.14 9.32 -20.91
C LEU A 79 12.98 9.85 -21.75
N THR A 80 12.92 9.47 -23.01
CA THR A 80 11.88 9.88 -23.95
C THR A 80 11.03 8.68 -24.37
N GLY A 81 9.74 8.88 -24.62
CA GLY A 81 8.85 7.86 -25.18
C GLY A 81 8.17 6.87 -24.22
N GLU A 82 7.47 5.88 -24.82
CA GLU A 82 6.42 5.00 -24.25
C GLU A 82 6.79 4.04 -23.08
N ASN A 83 7.86 4.30 -22.33
CA ASN A 83 8.35 3.41 -21.26
C ASN A 83 7.71 3.62 -19.87
N TYR A 84 6.69 4.48 -19.78
CA TYR A 84 5.95 4.77 -18.56
C TYR A 84 4.45 4.56 -18.78
N ASP A 85 3.72 4.10 -17.76
CA ASP A 85 2.26 3.95 -17.83
C ASP A 85 1.63 5.24 -18.39
N ARG A 86 0.73 5.12 -19.37
CA ARG A 86 0.14 6.27 -20.06
C ARG A 86 -0.46 7.25 -19.05
N ALA A 87 0.05 8.47 -19.04
CA ALA A 87 -0.53 9.53 -18.23
C ALA A 87 -1.92 9.93 -18.76
N SER A 88 -2.75 10.44 -17.86
CA SER A 88 -4.02 11.07 -18.18
C SER A 88 -4.01 12.47 -17.60
N GLY A 89 -4.25 13.50 -18.40
CA GLY A 89 -4.30 14.87 -17.92
C GLY A 89 -3.79 15.88 -18.95
N PRO A 90 -3.56 17.13 -18.56
CA PRO A 90 -2.94 18.13 -19.42
C PRO A 90 -1.44 17.84 -19.62
N ILE A 91 -0.92 18.20 -20.79
CA ILE A 91 0.52 18.39 -21.03
C ILE A 91 0.76 19.89 -20.82
N TRP A 92 1.53 20.25 -19.80
CA TRP A 92 1.66 21.62 -19.34
C TRP A 92 2.76 22.42 -20.01
N MET A 93 3.83 21.78 -20.45
CA MET A 93 4.99 22.46 -21.02
C MET A 93 5.47 21.72 -22.27
N ASP A 94 6.00 22.49 -23.22
CA ASP A 94 6.44 22.07 -24.55
C ASP A 94 7.48 23.07 -25.09
N ASP A 95 8.33 22.63 -26.01
CA ASP A 95 9.47 23.37 -26.58
C ASP A 95 10.37 23.96 -25.47
N MET A 96 10.88 23.10 -24.58
CA MET A 96 11.68 23.53 -23.41
C MET A 96 13.07 24.02 -23.82
N GLU A 97 13.54 25.11 -23.20
CA GLU A 97 14.92 25.60 -23.33
C GLU A 97 15.44 26.14 -21.98
N CYS A 98 16.22 25.32 -21.28
CA CYS A 98 16.92 25.63 -20.05
C CYS A 98 18.43 25.81 -20.28
N LYS A 99 19.07 26.64 -19.46
CA LYS A 99 20.55 26.73 -19.38
C LYS A 99 21.15 25.65 -18.46
N GLY A 100 20.32 24.85 -17.79
CA GLY A 100 20.75 23.81 -16.86
C GLY A 100 21.17 24.35 -15.48
N THR A 101 20.93 25.63 -15.19
CA THR A 101 21.31 26.30 -13.92
C THR A 101 20.13 26.92 -13.18
N GLU A 102 18.95 26.87 -13.79
CA GLU A 102 17.70 27.34 -13.24
C GLU A 102 17.36 26.59 -11.94
N ARG A 103 16.68 27.31 -11.04
CA ARG A 103 16.24 26.78 -9.75
C ARG A 103 14.94 25.99 -9.84
N TYR A 104 14.09 26.32 -10.81
CA TYR A 104 12.79 25.70 -11.05
C TYR A 104 12.58 25.50 -12.55
N LEU A 105 11.88 24.43 -12.93
CA LEU A 105 11.65 24.09 -14.33
C LEU A 105 10.82 25.13 -15.07
N HIS A 106 9.81 25.71 -14.42
CA HIS A 106 8.98 26.78 -14.98
C HIS A 106 9.71 28.12 -15.15
N ALA A 107 10.98 28.22 -14.75
CA ALA A 107 11.82 29.39 -15.01
C ALA A 107 12.61 29.28 -16.32
N CYS A 108 12.57 28.12 -16.99
CA CYS A 108 13.11 27.96 -18.34
C CYS A 108 12.20 28.60 -19.39
N THR A 109 12.70 28.78 -20.61
CA THR A 109 11.87 29.23 -21.73
C THR A 109 11.06 28.04 -22.25
N PHE A 110 9.78 28.26 -22.57
CA PHE A 110 8.88 27.26 -23.15
C PHE A 110 7.72 27.95 -23.88
N LYS A 111 6.97 27.21 -24.71
CA LYS A 111 5.90 27.71 -25.61
C LYS A 111 4.74 28.41 -24.89
N GLY A 112 4.56 28.12 -23.60
CA GLY A 112 3.49 28.60 -22.74
C GLY A 112 2.64 27.47 -22.15
N TRP A 113 1.97 27.73 -21.03
CA TRP A 113 1.24 26.71 -20.29
C TRP A 113 0.11 26.07 -21.09
N GLY A 114 0.15 24.75 -21.25
CA GLY A 114 -0.88 23.97 -21.96
C GLY A 114 -0.91 24.18 -23.48
N ILE A 115 0.08 24.88 -24.04
CA ILE A 115 0.24 25.06 -25.49
C ILE A 115 1.22 23.99 -25.96
N THR A 116 0.70 22.98 -26.66
CA THR A 116 1.52 21.89 -27.21
C THR A 116 0.86 21.24 -28.42
N ASP A 117 1.65 20.66 -29.31
CA ASP A 117 1.22 19.74 -30.37
C ASP A 117 1.55 18.26 -30.06
N CYS A 118 2.07 17.98 -28.86
CA CYS A 118 2.43 16.65 -28.40
C CYS A 118 1.24 15.83 -27.90
N SER A 119 1.42 14.52 -27.92
CA SER A 119 0.58 13.52 -27.26
C SER A 119 1.31 12.91 -26.06
N HIS A 120 0.62 12.20 -25.17
CA HIS A 120 1.27 11.50 -24.04
C HIS A 120 2.28 10.40 -24.45
N LYS A 121 2.46 10.14 -25.75
CA LYS A 121 3.56 9.30 -26.23
C LYS A 121 4.91 10.01 -26.17
N GLU A 122 4.88 11.33 -26.10
CA GLU A 122 6.03 12.25 -26.09
C GLU A 122 6.25 12.81 -24.67
N ASP A 123 5.64 12.20 -23.65
CA ASP A 123 5.90 12.60 -22.27
C ASP A 123 7.35 12.29 -21.88
N VAL A 124 8.02 13.28 -21.28
CA VAL A 124 9.41 13.15 -20.86
C VAL A 124 9.56 12.56 -19.46
N GLY A 125 10.60 11.75 -19.29
CA GLY A 125 11.10 11.30 -18.01
C GLY A 125 12.55 11.69 -17.81
N VAL A 126 13.01 11.62 -16.56
CA VAL A 126 14.41 11.79 -16.22
C VAL A 126 14.86 10.68 -15.31
N GLN A 127 16.14 10.34 -15.38
CA GLN A 127 16.83 9.59 -14.34
C GLN A 127 17.82 10.52 -13.68
N CYS A 128 17.66 10.75 -12.39
CA CYS A 128 18.60 11.46 -11.57
C CYS A 128 19.73 10.53 -11.12
N ASP A 129 20.95 11.07 -11.04
CA ASP A 129 22.06 10.39 -10.43
C ASP A 129 21.89 10.50 -8.90
N PRO A 130 21.77 9.37 -8.18
CA PRO A 130 21.86 9.40 -6.72
C PRO A 130 23.25 9.86 -6.25
N GLY A 131 24.24 9.89 -7.15
CA GLY A 131 25.60 10.33 -6.91
C GLY A 131 26.48 9.16 -6.55
N GLY A 132 27.44 8.84 -7.43
CA GLY A 132 28.57 7.96 -7.14
C GLY A 132 29.52 8.57 -6.11
N ASN A 133 29.08 8.61 -4.86
CA ASN A 133 29.89 8.58 -3.66
C ASN A 133 29.25 7.52 -2.77
N ASN A 134 29.95 6.39 -2.58
CA ASN A 134 29.54 5.27 -1.74
C ASN A 134 29.49 5.60 -0.22
N VAL A 135 29.24 6.85 0.14
CA VAL A 135 28.98 7.32 1.51
C VAL A 135 28.16 8.60 1.34
N LEU A 136 26.82 8.54 1.50
CA LEU A 136 25.92 9.67 1.86
C LEU A 136 24.42 9.30 1.90
N LEU A 137 24.06 8.02 2.03
CA LEU A 137 22.78 7.59 2.64
C LEU A 137 22.97 7.25 4.13
N LEU A 138 23.85 7.99 4.81
CA LEU A 138 24.22 7.69 6.20
C LEU A 138 24.12 8.90 7.12
N SER A 139 23.31 9.90 6.81
CA SER A 139 22.61 10.66 7.85
C SER A 139 21.49 11.51 7.27
N SER A 140 20.31 11.44 7.87
CA SER A 140 19.32 12.50 7.73
C SER A 140 19.56 13.51 8.86
N THR A 141 19.78 14.77 8.51
CA THR A 141 19.74 15.87 9.49
C THR A 141 18.28 16.15 9.82
N LEU A 142 17.88 15.85 11.05
CA LEU A 142 16.59 16.25 11.60
C LEU A 142 16.81 17.55 12.37
N ASP A 143 16.21 18.63 11.89
CA ASP A 143 16.40 19.98 12.45
C ASP A 143 15.05 20.62 12.78
N HIS A 144 14.73 20.64 14.07
CA HIS A 144 13.61 21.36 14.67
C HIS A 144 14.11 22.50 15.58
N SER A 145 15.31 23.02 15.28
CA SER A 145 15.97 24.00 16.12
C SER A 145 15.18 25.31 16.27
N ILE A 146 15.42 25.95 17.40
CA ILE A 146 15.00 27.33 17.68
C ILE A 146 16.24 28.23 17.70
N ALA A 147 16.06 29.55 17.73
CA ALA A 147 17.16 30.52 17.62
C ALA A 147 18.30 30.37 18.66
N LEU A 148 18.09 29.61 19.74
CA LEU A 148 19.06 29.34 20.81
C LEU A 148 19.70 27.94 20.74
N SER A 149 19.32 27.08 19.80
CA SER A 149 19.72 25.67 19.79
C SER A 149 21.24 25.45 19.71
N ASP A 150 21.97 26.32 19.01
CA ASP A 150 23.42 26.20 18.88
C ASP A 150 24.12 26.52 20.23
N ASP A 151 23.71 27.60 20.90
CA ASP A 151 24.19 27.96 22.25
C ASP A 151 23.89 26.86 23.28
N LEU A 152 22.72 26.22 23.18
CA LEU A 152 22.35 25.10 24.05
C LEU A 152 23.16 23.83 23.77
N GLY A 153 23.55 23.63 22.50
CA GLY A 153 24.47 22.58 22.10
C GLY A 153 25.86 22.79 22.72
N GLU A 154 26.40 24.01 22.61
CA GLU A 154 27.68 24.37 23.22
C GLU A 154 27.64 24.24 24.76
N LEU A 155 26.52 24.60 25.40
CA LEU A 155 26.34 24.40 26.84
C LEU A 155 26.44 22.93 27.24
N PHE A 156 25.85 22.03 26.44
CA PHE A 156 25.95 20.59 26.66
C PHE A 156 27.36 20.07 26.41
N ASP A 157 27.98 20.45 25.28
CA ASP A 157 29.29 19.96 24.86
C ASP A 157 30.43 20.43 25.81
N ASN A 158 30.26 21.60 26.46
CA ASN A 158 31.23 22.15 27.42
C ASN A 158 31.09 21.61 28.86
N GLU A 159 30.09 20.77 29.14
CA GLU A 159 29.82 20.17 30.47
C GLU A 159 29.81 21.19 31.63
N SER A 160 29.45 22.44 31.33
CA SER A 160 29.61 23.56 32.28
C SER A 160 28.34 23.78 33.08
N PHE A 161 28.46 23.86 34.41
CA PHE A 161 27.35 24.12 35.33
C PHE A 161 26.24 23.05 35.39
N CYS A 162 26.54 21.81 35.04
CA CYS A 162 25.58 20.71 35.19
C CYS A 162 25.16 20.50 36.65
N ASP A 163 23.88 20.22 36.86
CA ASP A 163 23.30 19.90 38.16
C ASP A 163 22.70 18.48 38.21
N LEU A 164 22.88 17.69 37.15
CA LEU A 164 22.42 16.31 37.02
C LEU A 164 23.47 15.42 36.34
N THR A 165 23.68 14.23 36.89
CA THR A 165 24.48 13.17 36.24
C THR A 165 23.58 12.03 35.76
N ILE A 166 23.69 11.67 34.48
CA ILE A 166 22.92 10.57 33.87
C ILE A 166 23.85 9.38 33.64
N ILE A 167 23.48 8.21 34.14
CA ILE A 167 24.23 6.96 33.93
C ILE A 167 23.36 6.06 33.05
N ALA A 168 23.73 5.94 31.77
CA ALA A 168 23.14 4.94 30.88
C ALA A 168 23.89 3.62 31.05
N GLN A 169 23.17 2.55 31.40
CA GLN A 169 23.75 1.23 31.63
C GLN A 169 22.92 0.14 30.96
N ASN A 170 23.56 -1.01 30.76
CA ASN A 170 22.95 -2.17 30.13
C ASN A 170 21.76 -2.71 30.94
N SER A 171 20.62 -2.89 30.26
CA SER A 171 19.40 -3.48 30.80
C SER A 171 19.55 -4.94 31.29
N ALA A 172 20.59 -5.67 30.86
CA ALA A 172 20.82 -7.07 31.24
C ALA A 172 21.48 -7.26 32.62
N ALA A 173 21.84 -6.20 33.33
CA ALA A 173 22.63 -6.27 34.57
C ALA A 173 21.83 -6.60 35.85
N GLN A 174 20.60 -7.12 35.75
CA GLN A 174 19.79 -7.50 36.93
C GLN A 174 19.80 -9.00 37.28
N ASP A 175 20.32 -9.88 36.42
CA ASP A 175 20.39 -11.31 36.73
C ASP A 175 21.77 -11.89 36.43
N GLN A 176 22.39 -12.43 37.49
CA GLN A 176 23.55 -13.35 37.55
C GLN A 176 24.92 -12.76 37.95
N GLU A 177 25.37 -13.19 39.14
CA GLU A 177 26.77 -13.42 39.47
C GLU A 177 27.39 -14.36 38.43
N ALA A 178 28.27 -13.85 37.56
CA ALA A 178 29.20 -14.67 36.79
C ALA A 178 30.47 -13.89 36.50
N GLU A 179 31.56 -14.29 37.15
CA GLU A 179 32.92 -13.97 36.76
C GLU A 179 33.18 -14.49 35.34
N THR A 180 33.24 -13.60 34.35
CA THR A 180 34.29 -13.58 33.32
C THR A 180 34.19 -12.29 32.49
N LEU A 181 35.32 -11.60 32.44
CA LEU A 181 35.61 -10.29 31.85
C LEU A 181 34.92 -10.01 30.49
N GLN A 182 34.02 -9.02 30.43
CA GLN A 182 33.71 -8.21 29.25
C GLN A 182 33.07 -6.89 29.68
N THR A 183 33.42 -5.80 29.00
CA THR A 183 33.31 -4.38 29.42
C THR A 183 31.91 -3.96 29.86
N THR A 184 31.80 -3.32 31.03
CA THR A 184 30.58 -2.62 31.44
C THR A 184 30.44 -1.35 30.61
N ASP A 185 29.87 -1.46 29.41
CA ASP A 185 29.56 -0.34 28.53
C ASP A 185 28.47 0.52 29.19
N SER A 186 28.89 1.39 30.11
CA SER A 186 28.05 2.38 30.77
C SER A 186 28.56 3.76 30.36
N THR A 187 27.65 4.65 29.99
CA THR A 187 27.99 6.01 29.59
C THR A 187 27.46 6.97 30.63
N THR A 188 28.35 7.77 31.21
CA THR A 188 27.98 8.81 32.17
C THR A 188 27.99 10.17 31.49
N LEU A 189 26.92 10.94 31.66
CA LEU A 189 26.73 12.24 31.02
C LEU A 189 26.43 13.33 32.05
N CYS A 190 27.00 14.50 31.81
CA CYS A 190 26.73 15.73 32.52
C CYS A 190 25.50 16.41 31.88
N ALA A 191 24.49 16.77 32.67
CA ALA A 191 23.25 17.38 32.15
C ALA A 191 22.65 18.42 33.11
N HIS A 192 21.66 19.15 32.59
CA HIS A 192 20.96 20.23 33.27
C HIS A 192 19.50 19.83 33.54
N LYS A 193 19.05 19.87 34.79
CA LYS A 193 17.68 19.51 35.21
C LYS A 193 16.64 20.33 34.47
N VAL A 194 16.88 21.64 34.31
CA VAL A 194 15.95 22.55 33.64
C VAL A 194 15.68 22.12 32.20
N MET A 195 16.69 21.58 31.52
CA MET A 195 16.56 21.13 30.14
C MET A 195 15.82 19.81 30.04
N LEU A 196 15.97 18.91 31.01
CA LEU A 196 15.38 17.57 30.93
C LEU A 196 14.08 17.41 31.73
N ALA A 197 13.66 18.43 32.49
CA ALA A 197 12.46 18.39 33.32
C ALA A 197 11.16 18.16 32.52
N HIS A 198 11.14 18.47 31.23
CA HIS A 198 9.99 18.23 30.36
C HIS A 198 9.86 16.76 29.93
N VAL A 199 10.91 15.95 30.08
CA VAL A 199 10.91 14.54 29.72
C VAL A 199 10.48 13.71 30.93
N HIS A 200 9.20 13.33 30.95
CA HIS A 200 8.60 12.61 32.08
C HIS A 200 9.31 11.29 32.43
N ALA A 201 9.90 10.63 31.43
CA ALA A 201 10.62 9.36 31.61
C ALA A 201 11.83 9.45 32.55
N PHE A 202 12.45 10.63 32.72
CA PHE A 202 13.58 10.79 33.65
C PHE A 202 13.16 11.00 35.11
N ASN A 203 11.88 11.30 35.39
CA ASN A 203 11.33 11.53 36.74
C ASN A 203 12.20 12.45 37.64
N ILE A 204 12.65 13.58 37.08
CA ILE A 204 13.58 14.50 37.75
C ILE A 204 12.84 15.32 38.81
N THR A 205 13.32 15.26 40.06
CA THR A 205 12.86 16.09 41.17
C THR A 205 13.93 17.12 41.55
N LYS A 206 13.60 18.10 42.40
CA LYS A 206 14.56 19.14 42.83
C LYS A 206 15.81 18.53 43.49
N ASP A 207 15.65 17.45 44.24
CA ASP A 207 16.71 16.81 45.03
C ASP A 207 17.50 15.75 44.26
N THR A 208 17.07 15.38 43.04
CA THR A 208 17.74 14.36 42.22
C THR A 208 19.14 14.85 41.82
N GLN A 209 20.21 14.14 42.17
CA GLN A 209 21.57 14.49 41.73
C GLN A 209 22.09 13.57 40.63
N ASN A 210 21.67 12.32 40.65
CA ASN A 210 21.99 11.32 39.64
C ASN A 210 20.73 10.56 39.22
N ILE A 211 20.71 10.11 37.97
CA ILE A 211 19.71 9.18 37.45
C ILE A 211 20.41 8.05 36.73
N THR A 212 19.87 6.84 36.87
CA THR A 212 20.34 5.65 36.14
C THR A 212 19.25 5.22 35.19
N VAL A 213 19.62 5.01 33.93
CA VAL A 213 18.68 4.67 32.87
C VAL A 213 19.14 3.39 32.17
N GLN A 214 18.19 2.48 31.98
CA GLN A 214 18.45 1.21 31.30
C GLN A 214 18.35 1.44 29.79
N VAL A 215 19.43 1.11 29.08
CA VAL A 215 19.53 1.25 27.62
C VAL A 215 20.03 -0.07 27.04
N VAL A 216 19.45 -0.48 25.92
CA VAL A 216 19.89 -1.67 25.19
C VAL A 216 21.36 -1.50 24.76
N PRO A 217 22.26 -2.50 24.92
CA PRO A 217 23.70 -2.35 24.69
C PRO A 217 24.08 -1.64 23.39
N ASN A 218 23.46 -2.04 22.28
CA ASN A 218 23.75 -1.50 20.95
C ASN A 218 23.38 -0.01 20.80
N CYS A 219 22.53 0.51 21.70
CA CYS A 219 22.06 1.89 21.66
C CYS A 219 22.78 2.81 22.65
N ILE A 220 23.57 2.26 23.57
CA ILE A 220 24.37 3.02 24.54
C ILE A 220 25.30 4.03 23.84
N PRO A 221 26.02 3.69 22.75
CA PRO A 221 26.87 4.65 22.04
C PRO A 221 26.12 5.84 21.42
N HIS A 222 24.82 5.70 21.16
CA HIS A 222 23.98 6.73 20.54
C HIS A 222 23.22 7.58 21.58
N PHE A 223 23.27 7.19 22.85
CA PHE A 223 22.61 7.90 23.95
C PHE A 223 23.08 9.34 24.13
N PRO A 224 24.39 9.68 24.04
CA PRO A 224 24.84 11.07 24.13
C PRO A 224 24.24 11.96 23.04
N SER A 225 24.19 11.47 21.81
CA SER A 225 23.58 12.20 20.68
C SER A 225 22.08 12.42 20.89
N PHE A 226 21.37 11.45 21.48
CA PHE A 226 19.97 11.60 21.86
C PHE A 226 19.77 12.66 22.95
N ILE A 227 20.59 12.65 24.02
CA ILE A 227 20.51 13.68 25.06
C ILE A 227 20.81 15.05 24.46
N ARG A 228 21.83 15.16 23.60
CA ARG A 228 22.14 16.40 22.89
C ARG A 228 20.96 16.90 22.04
N TYR A 229 20.23 15.99 21.38
CA TYR A 229 19.00 16.33 20.65
C TYR A 229 17.93 16.97 21.54
N LEU A 230 17.81 16.59 22.81
CA LEU A 230 16.83 17.21 23.72
C LEU A 230 17.14 18.70 23.98
N TYR A 231 18.40 19.11 23.84
CA TYR A 231 18.84 20.49 23.98
C TYR A 231 18.65 21.27 22.69
N THR A 232 19.09 20.69 21.57
CA THR A 232 19.20 21.43 20.31
C THR A 232 18.01 21.25 19.39
N ARG A 233 17.21 20.20 19.61
CA ARG A 233 16.19 19.69 18.69
C ARG A 233 16.75 19.42 17.29
N LYS A 234 18.05 19.14 17.21
CA LYS A 234 18.80 18.89 15.99
C LYS A 234 19.71 17.68 16.13
N ILE A 235 19.62 16.74 15.21
CA ILE A 235 20.43 15.51 15.22
C ILE A 235 20.70 14.99 13.81
N GLU A 236 21.91 14.47 13.60
CA GLU A 236 22.24 13.66 12.43
C GLU A 236 21.93 12.20 12.74
N VAL A 237 21.09 11.58 11.92
CA VAL A 237 20.63 10.21 12.12
C VAL A 237 21.23 9.30 11.04
N PRO A 238 22.43 8.72 11.26
CA PRO A 238 22.98 7.73 10.35
C PRO A 238 22.13 6.48 10.32
N PHE A 239 22.02 5.81 9.16
CA PHE A 239 21.20 4.60 8.97
C PHE A 239 21.51 3.52 10.03
N SER A 240 22.80 3.34 10.37
CA SER A 240 23.26 2.41 11.41
C SER A 240 22.73 2.72 12.81
N SER A 241 22.29 3.95 13.06
CA SER A 241 21.78 4.41 14.36
C SER A 241 20.27 4.65 14.38
N VAL A 242 19.58 4.62 13.24
CA VAL A 242 18.14 4.96 13.14
C VAL A 242 17.31 4.12 14.10
N GLN A 243 17.56 2.81 14.16
CA GLN A 243 16.88 1.89 15.08
C GLN A 243 17.07 2.25 16.55
N CYS A 244 18.29 2.65 16.93
CA CYS A 244 18.56 3.05 18.30
C CYS A 244 17.98 4.42 18.64
N LEU A 245 18.07 5.40 17.74
CA LEU A 245 17.50 6.73 17.95
C LEU A 245 15.97 6.69 17.97
N HIS A 246 15.35 5.87 17.12
CA HIS A 246 13.91 5.61 17.16
C HIS A 246 13.48 4.95 18.47
N TRP A 247 14.21 3.91 18.92
CA TRP A 247 13.93 3.23 20.18
C TRP A 247 14.04 4.19 21.37
N LEU A 248 15.11 4.98 21.44
CA LEU A 248 15.29 6.00 22.47
C LEU A 248 14.13 7.01 22.44
N ALA A 249 13.77 7.52 21.27
CA ALA A 249 12.65 8.44 21.13
C ALA A 249 11.32 7.84 21.63
N SER A 250 11.06 6.57 21.33
CA SER A 250 9.89 5.83 21.85
C SER A 250 9.91 5.70 23.38
N GLN A 251 11.04 5.28 23.97
CA GLN A 251 11.14 5.07 25.43
C GLN A 251 11.04 6.37 26.24
N PHE A 252 11.58 7.47 25.73
CA PHE A 252 11.60 8.76 26.41
C PHE A 252 10.43 9.68 26.02
N GLY A 253 9.52 9.22 25.15
CA GLY A 253 8.31 9.96 24.77
C GLY A 253 8.55 11.13 23.82
N GLU A 254 9.60 11.08 23.01
CA GLU A 254 9.93 12.09 22.01
C GLU A 254 9.27 11.77 20.66
N GLU A 255 7.96 12.05 20.56
CA GLU A 255 7.14 11.69 19.39
C GLU A 255 7.68 12.23 18.06
N GLN A 256 8.23 13.45 18.05
CA GLN A 256 8.68 14.07 16.80
C GLN A 256 9.91 13.34 16.24
N LEU A 257 10.90 13.04 17.10
CA LEU A 257 12.07 12.27 16.69
C LEU A 257 11.69 10.84 16.29
N MET A 258 10.75 10.22 17.02
CA MET A 258 10.23 8.89 16.69
C MET A 258 9.59 8.88 15.30
N ARG A 259 8.69 9.84 15.01
CA ARG A 259 8.05 9.95 13.69
C ARG A 259 9.07 10.16 12.57
N ASP A 260 10.04 11.05 12.76
CA ASP A 260 11.00 11.38 11.71
C ASP A 260 11.99 10.24 11.44
N THR A 261 12.44 9.54 12.48
CA THR A 261 13.28 8.35 12.33
C THR A 261 12.49 7.18 11.71
N SER A 262 11.19 7.07 12.00
CA SER A 262 10.29 6.07 11.41
C SER A 262 10.11 6.23 9.89
N LEU A 263 10.11 7.47 9.39
CA LEU A 263 10.08 7.75 7.95
C LEU A 263 11.29 7.17 7.21
N LEU A 264 12.44 7.04 7.89
CA LEU A 264 13.66 6.49 7.29
C LEU A 264 13.56 4.97 7.12
N PHE A 265 12.89 4.25 8.03
CA PHE A 265 12.61 2.81 7.81
C PHE A 265 11.69 2.60 6.61
N SER A 266 10.71 3.48 6.44
CA SER A 266 9.72 3.37 5.37
C SER A 266 10.35 3.45 3.98
N GLN A 267 11.52 4.05 3.85
CA GLN A 267 12.28 4.12 2.60
C GLN A 267 12.94 2.79 2.22
N VAL A 268 13.25 1.93 3.21
CA VAL A 268 13.99 0.68 3.01
C VAL A 268 13.07 -0.53 2.85
N ILE A 269 11.83 -0.44 3.34
CA ILE A 269 10.81 -1.49 3.20
C ILE A 269 10.67 -2.03 1.75
N PRO A 270 10.64 -1.19 0.69
CA PRO A 270 10.45 -1.67 -0.68
C PRO A 270 11.65 -2.36 -1.33
N ASP A 271 12.85 -2.19 -0.78
CA ASP A 271 14.10 -2.66 -1.40
C ASP A 271 14.40 -4.14 -1.11
N ASP A 272 13.68 -4.75 -0.15
CA ASP A 272 13.89 -6.13 0.26
C ASP A 272 12.94 -7.10 -0.47
N SER A 273 13.49 -7.85 -1.42
CA SER A 273 12.79 -8.91 -2.14
C SER A 273 12.54 -10.19 -1.31
N THR A 274 13.23 -10.34 -0.16
CA THR A 274 13.13 -11.53 0.71
C THR A 274 11.98 -11.42 1.72
N PHE A 275 11.48 -10.21 1.95
CA PHE A 275 10.47 -9.86 2.95
C PHE A 275 10.92 -10.02 4.42
N GLU A 276 12.21 -10.25 4.70
CA GLU A 276 12.73 -10.34 6.08
C GLU A 276 12.65 -8.98 6.79
N THR A 277 13.05 -7.91 6.10
CA THR A 277 13.08 -6.54 6.60
C THR A 277 11.68 -6.03 6.99
N PRO A 278 10.64 -6.09 6.12
CA PRO A 278 9.30 -5.63 6.50
C PRO A 278 8.66 -6.44 7.64
N VAL A 279 8.96 -7.75 7.74
CA VAL A 279 8.45 -8.59 8.84
C VAL A 279 9.14 -8.22 10.15
N SER A 280 10.48 -8.14 10.16
CA SER A 280 11.24 -7.75 11.35
C SER A 280 10.90 -6.34 11.83
N LEU A 281 10.75 -5.39 10.90
CA LEU A 281 10.34 -4.02 11.23
C LEU A 281 8.92 -3.97 11.78
N HIS A 282 8.00 -4.83 11.33
CA HIS A 282 6.66 -4.91 11.90
C HIS A 282 6.67 -5.36 13.36
N GLU A 283 7.49 -6.37 13.69
CA GLU A 283 7.66 -6.83 15.08
C GLU A 283 8.31 -5.75 15.95
N TYR A 284 9.35 -5.08 15.45
CA TYR A 284 9.95 -3.93 16.12
C TYR A 284 8.96 -2.77 16.34
N ALA A 285 8.09 -2.49 15.36
CA ALA A 285 7.06 -1.47 15.46
C ALA A 285 6.02 -1.80 16.55
N LEU A 286 5.70 -3.08 16.74
CA LEU A 286 4.84 -3.55 17.84
C LEU A 286 5.49 -3.29 19.21
N GLU A 287 6.78 -3.57 19.35
CA GLU A 287 7.52 -3.34 20.60
C GLU A 287 7.59 -1.85 20.98
N THR A 288 7.76 -0.99 19.98
CA THR A 288 7.89 0.47 20.15
C THR A 288 6.57 1.23 20.14
N ASN A 289 5.45 0.52 19.90
CA ASN A 289 4.11 1.08 19.70
C ASN A 289 4.03 2.13 18.57
N ASP A 290 4.83 1.99 17.51
CA ASP A 290 4.72 2.84 16.32
C ASP A 290 3.69 2.26 15.34
N PHE A 291 2.44 2.72 15.48
CA PHE A 291 1.34 2.32 14.61
C PHE A 291 1.53 2.72 13.14
N VAL A 292 2.26 3.80 12.85
CA VAL A 292 2.46 4.28 11.48
C VAL A 292 3.45 3.37 10.76
N LEU A 293 4.56 3.03 11.42
CA LEU A 293 5.52 2.05 10.89
C LEU A 293 4.87 0.69 10.71
N GLN A 294 4.08 0.26 11.70
CA GLN A 294 3.34 -1.00 11.64
C GLN A 294 2.44 -1.06 10.39
N GLU A 295 1.66 -0.02 10.13
CA GLU A 295 0.76 0.07 8.97
C GLU A 295 1.54 0.13 7.65
N ASN A 296 2.67 0.84 7.60
CA ASN A 296 3.51 0.89 6.40
C ASN A 296 4.06 -0.49 6.03
N CYS A 297 4.55 -1.27 7.01
CA CYS A 297 4.99 -2.64 6.82
C CYS A 297 3.85 -3.54 6.33
N VAL A 298 2.68 -3.47 6.98
CA VAL A 298 1.51 -4.28 6.60
C VAL A 298 1.05 -3.93 5.19
N ARG A 299 0.93 -2.65 4.83
CA ARG A 299 0.50 -2.22 3.50
C ARG A 299 1.42 -2.74 2.39
N TYR A 300 2.72 -2.77 2.64
CA TYR A 300 3.69 -3.34 1.69
C TYR A 300 3.48 -4.86 1.50
N LEU A 301 3.30 -5.60 2.60
CA LEU A 301 3.05 -7.05 2.58
C LEU A 301 1.71 -7.38 1.91
N VAL A 302 0.67 -6.57 2.15
CA VAL A 302 -0.68 -6.67 1.56
C VAL A 302 -0.63 -6.54 0.04
N TRP A 303 0.16 -5.59 -0.46
CA TRP A 303 0.31 -5.34 -1.90
C TRP A 303 1.08 -6.45 -2.60
N ASN A 304 2.03 -7.06 -1.90
CA ASN A 304 2.92 -8.10 -2.42
C ASN A 304 2.56 -9.50 -1.93
N PHE A 305 1.34 -9.70 -1.41
CA PHE A 305 0.97 -10.90 -0.66
C PHE A 305 1.20 -12.19 -1.44
N GLN A 306 0.93 -12.19 -2.75
CA GLN A 306 1.18 -13.36 -3.59
C GLN A 306 2.66 -13.78 -3.59
N ASN A 307 3.59 -12.83 -3.79
CA ASN A 307 5.02 -13.11 -3.75
C ASN A 307 5.48 -13.46 -2.32
N PHE A 308 4.92 -12.77 -1.33
CA PHE A 308 5.22 -12.98 0.07
C PHE A 308 4.89 -14.41 0.54
N THR A 309 3.74 -14.98 0.15
CA THR A 309 3.37 -16.37 0.50
C THR A 309 4.31 -17.44 -0.10
N THR A 310 5.12 -17.07 -1.08
CA THR A 310 6.12 -17.95 -1.70
C THR A 310 7.53 -17.76 -1.13
N SER A 311 7.73 -16.79 -0.23
CA SER A 311 9.02 -16.51 0.38
C SER A 311 9.36 -17.51 1.48
N SER A 312 10.65 -17.58 1.84
CA SER A 312 11.14 -18.40 2.95
C SER A 312 10.64 -17.95 4.32
N VAL A 313 10.25 -16.67 4.45
CA VAL A 313 9.83 -16.04 5.71
C VAL A 313 8.35 -16.33 6.01
N TRP A 314 7.56 -16.71 4.99
CA TRP A 314 6.12 -16.93 5.14
C TRP A 314 5.74 -17.82 6.32
N THR A 315 6.45 -18.94 6.52
CA THR A 315 6.14 -19.89 7.58
C THR A 315 6.57 -19.42 8.97
N GLN A 316 7.41 -18.38 9.06
CA GLN A 316 8.00 -17.89 10.31
C GLN A 316 7.22 -16.72 10.92
N ILE A 317 6.28 -16.13 10.18
CA ILE A 317 5.52 -14.98 10.68
C ILE A 317 4.59 -15.34 11.82
N SER A 318 4.33 -14.39 12.71
CA SER A 318 3.38 -14.54 13.81
C SER A 318 1.93 -14.69 13.32
N ASP A 319 1.11 -15.39 14.11
CA ASP A 319 -0.34 -15.50 13.86
C ASP A 319 -1.06 -14.14 13.97
N GLY A 320 -0.49 -13.22 14.75
CA GLY A 320 -0.93 -11.82 14.85
C GLY A 320 -0.77 -11.08 13.52
N LEU A 321 0.41 -11.15 12.90
CA LEU A 321 0.66 -10.54 11.59
C LEU A 321 -0.22 -11.18 10.51
N LEU A 322 -0.31 -12.51 10.47
CA LEU A 322 -1.18 -13.19 9.51
C LEU A 322 -2.66 -12.78 9.68
N SER A 323 -3.15 -12.70 10.92
CA SER A 323 -4.50 -12.19 11.20
C SER A 323 -4.70 -10.77 10.68
N ALA A 324 -3.72 -9.88 10.90
CA ALA A 324 -3.77 -8.49 10.43
C ALA A 324 -3.84 -8.41 8.90
N LEU A 325 -3.09 -9.25 8.17
CA LEU A 325 -3.15 -9.33 6.71
C LEU A 325 -4.52 -9.81 6.22
N LEU A 326 -5.05 -10.87 6.84
CA LEU A 326 -6.32 -11.48 6.42
C LEU A 326 -7.54 -10.62 6.74
N LEU A 327 -7.50 -9.74 7.74
CA LEU A 327 -8.61 -8.84 8.06
C LEU A 327 -8.84 -7.77 6.99
N ARG A 328 -7.83 -7.46 6.19
CA ARG A 328 -7.82 -6.31 5.28
C ARG A 328 -8.60 -6.52 3.99
N SER A 329 -9.40 -5.51 3.63
CA SER A 329 -10.17 -5.47 2.37
C SER A 329 -9.34 -4.97 1.17
N ASP A 330 -8.21 -4.30 1.41
CA ASP A 330 -7.25 -3.89 0.36
C ASP A 330 -6.17 -4.96 0.07
N LEU A 331 -6.32 -6.17 0.61
CA LEU A 331 -5.45 -7.31 0.31
C LEU A 331 -5.51 -7.67 -1.18
N VAL A 332 -4.34 -7.70 -1.83
CA VAL A 332 -4.21 -7.95 -3.27
C VAL A 332 -3.88 -9.42 -3.49
N VAL A 333 -4.85 -10.17 -4.01
CA VAL A 333 -4.75 -11.64 -4.20
C VAL A 333 -5.43 -12.10 -5.47
N PRO A 334 -5.07 -13.25 -6.06
CA PRO A 334 -5.80 -13.81 -7.20
C PRO A 334 -7.28 -14.06 -6.89
N ASP A 335 -7.56 -14.82 -5.85
CA ASP A 335 -8.89 -15.24 -5.40
C ASP A 335 -8.82 -15.70 -3.93
N GLU A 336 -9.96 -16.01 -3.30
CA GLU A 336 -10.00 -16.49 -1.91
C GLU A 336 -9.53 -17.95 -1.79
N LEU A 337 -9.56 -18.72 -2.87
CA LEU A 337 -9.01 -20.08 -2.92
C LEU A 337 -7.49 -20.06 -2.73
N PHE A 338 -6.81 -19.07 -3.32
CA PHE A 338 -5.39 -18.81 -3.11
C PHE A 338 -5.11 -18.50 -1.64
N VAL A 339 -5.92 -17.62 -1.03
CA VAL A 339 -5.78 -17.27 0.40
C VAL A 339 -5.94 -18.50 1.27
N LEU A 340 -6.96 -19.34 1.03
CA LEU A 340 -7.15 -20.58 1.78
C LEU A 340 -5.93 -21.50 1.68
N LYS A 341 -5.37 -21.69 0.48
CA LYS A 341 -4.17 -22.52 0.28
C LYS A 341 -2.96 -21.96 1.02
N ALA A 342 -2.77 -20.64 1.01
CA ALA A 342 -1.69 -19.99 1.73
C ALA A 342 -1.82 -20.16 3.25
N VAL A 343 -3.02 -19.98 3.80
CA VAL A 343 -3.31 -20.18 5.23
C VAL A 343 -3.16 -21.65 5.63
N GLU A 344 -3.66 -22.58 4.81
CA GLU A 344 -3.46 -24.01 5.07
C GLU A 344 -1.97 -24.38 5.09
N ASN A 345 -1.20 -23.91 4.11
CA ASN A 345 0.25 -24.12 4.08
C ASN A 345 0.92 -23.58 5.35
N TRP A 346 0.54 -22.38 5.80
CA TRP A 346 1.07 -21.80 7.02
C TRP A 346 0.74 -22.64 8.27
N ILE A 347 -0.52 -23.06 8.43
CA ILE A 347 -0.97 -23.89 9.56
C ILE A 347 -0.25 -25.24 9.58
N LEU A 348 -0.11 -25.90 8.42
CA LEU A 348 0.54 -27.21 8.32
C LEU A 348 2.03 -27.16 8.69
N ASN A 349 2.70 -26.05 8.42
CA ASN A 349 4.09 -25.84 8.82
C ASN A 349 4.24 -25.43 10.30
N ASN A 350 3.20 -24.82 10.89
CA ASN A 350 3.20 -24.35 12.28
C ASN A 350 2.41 -25.29 13.21
N VAL A 351 2.95 -26.49 13.41
CA VAL A 351 2.30 -27.60 14.14
C VAL A 351 1.91 -27.25 15.60
N HIS A 352 2.59 -26.27 16.22
CA HIS A 352 2.32 -25.84 17.59
C HIS A 352 1.16 -24.85 17.73
N THR A 353 0.56 -24.40 16.61
CA THR A 353 -0.54 -23.44 16.63
C THR A 353 -1.77 -24.03 17.32
N SER A 354 -2.36 -23.29 18.26
CA SER A 354 -3.57 -23.72 18.97
C SER A 354 -4.76 -23.94 18.02
N LEU A 355 -5.67 -24.83 18.37
CA LEU A 355 -6.88 -25.09 17.57
C LEU A 355 -7.73 -23.82 17.42
N ASP A 356 -7.82 -23.00 18.47
CA ASP A 356 -8.59 -21.74 18.45
C ASP A 356 -7.98 -20.74 17.45
N THR A 357 -6.64 -20.64 17.40
CA THR A 357 -5.95 -19.80 16.43
C THR A 357 -6.15 -20.33 15.01
N GLN A 358 -6.08 -21.63 14.79
CA GLN A 358 -6.35 -22.23 13.47
C GLN A 358 -7.78 -21.92 12.98
N VAL A 359 -8.78 -22.11 13.86
CA VAL A 359 -10.17 -21.76 13.57
C VAL A 359 -10.33 -20.28 13.26
N LYS A 360 -9.70 -19.40 14.05
CA LYS A 360 -9.71 -17.95 13.83
C LYS A 360 -9.17 -17.60 12.45
N LEU A 361 -7.98 -18.09 12.08
CA LEU A 361 -7.36 -17.80 10.79
C LEU A 361 -8.21 -18.30 9.61
N LEU A 362 -8.72 -19.53 9.69
CA LEU A 362 -9.58 -20.10 8.65
C LEU A 362 -10.91 -19.35 8.49
N SER A 363 -11.44 -18.76 9.59
CA SER A 363 -12.66 -17.96 9.55
C SER A 363 -12.50 -16.58 8.88
N LEU A 364 -11.27 -16.10 8.72
CA LEU A 364 -10.96 -14.82 8.07
C LEU A 364 -10.92 -14.89 6.54
N VAL A 365 -10.96 -16.10 5.96
CA VAL A 365 -11.02 -16.30 4.51
C VAL A 365 -12.44 -16.04 4.02
N ARG A 366 -12.61 -15.20 2.98
CA ARG A 366 -13.92 -14.65 2.56
C ARG A 366 -14.57 -15.46 1.44
N PHE A 367 -14.82 -16.74 1.73
CA PHE A 367 -15.50 -17.69 0.85
C PHE A 367 -16.84 -17.28 0.21
N PRO A 368 -17.67 -16.39 0.80
CA PRO A 368 -19.03 -16.15 0.28
C PRO A 368 -19.13 -15.63 -1.16
N ILE A 369 -18.04 -15.13 -1.73
CA ILE A 369 -18.01 -14.43 -3.01
C ILE A 369 -17.86 -15.40 -4.21
N GLU A 370 -17.48 -16.66 -3.96
CA GLU A 370 -17.19 -17.65 -5.00
C GLU A 370 -18.19 -18.82 -5.03
N GLN A 371 -18.38 -19.42 -6.20
CA GLN A 371 -19.29 -20.55 -6.39
C GLN A 371 -18.62 -21.85 -5.93
N LEU A 372 -18.51 -22.02 -4.61
CA LEU A 372 -17.84 -23.16 -4.00
C LEU A 372 -18.71 -24.42 -4.03
N THR A 373 -18.10 -25.55 -4.38
CA THR A 373 -18.71 -26.88 -4.26
C THR A 373 -18.11 -27.62 -3.06
N THR A 374 -18.91 -28.46 -2.41
CA THR A 374 -18.44 -29.39 -1.36
C THR A 374 -17.28 -30.26 -1.83
N GLN A 375 -17.23 -30.59 -3.12
CA GLN A 375 -16.19 -31.39 -3.74
C GLN A 375 -14.86 -30.65 -3.90
N MET A 376 -14.88 -29.32 -4.08
CA MET A 376 -13.65 -28.51 -4.05
C MET A 376 -13.07 -28.44 -2.63
N MET A 377 -13.93 -28.28 -1.62
CA MET A 377 -13.53 -28.13 -0.22
C MET A 377 -12.96 -29.44 0.36
N SER A 378 -13.43 -30.60 -0.09
CA SER A 378 -12.93 -31.90 0.37
C SER A 378 -11.49 -32.21 -0.03
N ASN A 379 -10.90 -31.43 -0.94
CA ASN A 379 -9.50 -31.61 -1.38
C ASN A 379 -8.49 -30.97 -0.40
N PHE A 380 -8.95 -30.16 0.55
CA PHE A 380 -8.10 -29.51 1.54
C PHE A 380 -7.78 -30.45 2.70
N SER A 381 -6.52 -30.47 3.14
CA SER A 381 -6.03 -31.35 4.20
C SER A 381 -6.71 -31.04 5.54
N LEU A 382 -6.97 -29.75 5.80
CA LEU A 382 -7.63 -29.27 7.03
C LEU A 382 -9.15 -29.45 7.04
N TYR A 383 -9.78 -29.89 5.93
CA TYR A 383 -11.23 -30.08 5.88
C TYR A 383 -11.72 -31.12 6.91
N SER A 384 -10.95 -32.20 7.10
CA SER A 384 -11.31 -33.28 8.02
C SER A 384 -11.30 -32.83 9.48
N THR A 385 -10.35 -31.99 9.86
CA THR A 385 -10.15 -31.48 11.23
C THR A 385 -11.03 -30.26 11.53
N HIS A 386 -11.31 -29.41 10.54
CA HIS A 386 -12.03 -28.14 10.71
C HIS A 386 -13.40 -28.12 10.01
N LYS A 387 -14.05 -29.27 9.86
CA LYS A 387 -15.29 -29.45 9.10
C LYS A 387 -16.37 -28.40 9.39
N ASN A 388 -16.51 -27.97 10.64
CA ASN A 388 -17.50 -26.96 11.04
C ASN A 388 -17.24 -25.59 10.39
N VAL A 389 -15.98 -25.13 10.36
CA VAL A 389 -15.60 -23.84 9.76
C VAL A 389 -15.85 -23.88 8.25
N PHE A 390 -15.42 -24.97 7.61
CA PHE A 390 -15.65 -25.16 6.17
C PHE A 390 -17.14 -25.20 5.84
N ASN A 391 -17.96 -25.91 6.62
CA ASN A 391 -19.41 -25.95 6.41
C ASN A 391 -20.09 -24.60 6.64
N ASP A 392 -19.71 -23.86 7.68
CA ASP A 392 -20.24 -22.52 7.94
C ASP A 392 -19.96 -21.57 6.75
N ASN A 393 -18.74 -21.63 6.22
CA ASN A 393 -18.34 -20.85 5.05
C ASN A 393 -19.11 -21.24 3.78
N ILE A 394 -19.38 -22.54 3.56
CA ILE A 394 -20.25 -23.00 2.45
C ILE A 394 -21.67 -22.46 2.64
N LEU A 395 -22.21 -22.51 3.86
CA LEU A 395 -23.56 -22.00 4.15
C LEU A 395 -23.65 -20.49 3.91
N LYS A 396 -22.66 -19.71 4.34
CA LYS A 396 -22.57 -18.26 4.06
C LYS A 396 -22.49 -17.99 2.55
N ALA A 397 -21.71 -18.76 1.80
CA ALA A 397 -21.65 -18.66 0.36
C ALA A 397 -22.98 -18.98 -0.32
N LEU A 398 -23.66 -20.05 0.11
CA LEU A 398 -25.00 -20.38 -0.38
C LEU A 398 -26.01 -19.28 -0.05
N GLN A 399 -25.99 -18.75 1.17
CA GLN A 399 -26.87 -17.65 1.59
C GLN A 399 -26.64 -16.40 0.73
N PHE A 400 -25.38 -16.03 0.49
CA PHE A 400 -25.03 -14.89 -0.38
C PHE A 400 -25.52 -15.10 -1.81
N ASN A 401 -25.28 -16.28 -2.39
CA ASN A 401 -25.66 -16.62 -3.75
C ASN A 401 -27.19 -16.81 -3.93
N ILE A 402 -27.91 -17.24 -2.89
CA ILE A 402 -29.38 -17.36 -2.90
C ILE A 402 -30.02 -15.97 -2.74
N GLN A 403 -29.49 -15.11 -1.86
CA GLN A 403 -30.02 -13.75 -1.70
C GLN A 403 -29.80 -12.86 -2.92
N LEU A 404 -28.91 -13.24 -3.84
CA LEU A 404 -28.81 -12.66 -5.18
C LEU A 404 -30.12 -12.72 -5.98
N LEU A 405 -31.05 -13.62 -5.62
CA LEU A 405 -32.39 -13.75 -6.21
C LEU A 405 -33.45 -12.85 -5.55
N THR A 406 -33.10 -12.13 -4.48
CA THR A 406 -33.99 -11.23 -3.73
C THR A 406 -33.42 -9.79 -3.69
N SER A 407 -34.29 -8.79 -3.48
CA SER A 407 -34.02 -7.36 -3.75
C SER A 407 -32.63 -6.84 -3.33
N ILE A 408 -32.01 -6.01 -4.17
CA ILE A 408 -30.66 -5.40 -3.99
C ILE A 408 -30.44 -4.68 -2.65
N LYS A 409 -31.50 -4.17 -2.01
CA LYS A 409 -31.42 -3.54 -0.67
C LYS A 409 -30.94 -4.50 0.42
N SER A 410 -31.29 -5.79 0.37
CA SER A 410 -30.80 -6.77 1.36
C SER A 410 -29.31 -7.07 1.15
N ARG A 411 -28.87 -7.16 -0.11
CA ARG A 411 -27.47 -7.35 -0.48
C ARG A 411 -26.57 -6.20 -0.02
N ALA A 412 -26.97 -4.95 -0.28
CA ALA A 412 -26.22 -3.78 0.16
C ALA A 412 -26.05 -3.76 1.68
N LYS A 413 -27.11 -4.12 2.42
CA LYS A 413 -27.07 -4.22 3.88
C LYS A 413 -26.10 -5.31 4.36
N MET A 414 -26.12 -6.50 3.76
CA MET A 414 -25.17 -7.58 4.12
C MET A 414 -23.69 -7.20 3.87
N LEU A 415 -23.40 -6.50 2.78
CA LEU A 415 -22.04 -6.04 2.45
C LEU A 415 -21.54 -4.95 3.42
N ILE A 416 -22.45 -4.15 3.97
CA ILE A 416 -22.13 -3.08 4.93
C ILE A 416 -21.96 -3.65 6.34
N ASP A 417 -22.82 -4.59 6.73
CA ASP A 417 -22.90 -5.05 8.12
C ASP A 417 -21.87 -6.15 8.48
N ASP A 418 -21.34 -6.89 7.49
CA ASP A 418 -20.46 -8.04 7.74
C ASP A 418 -19.27 -8.11 6.77
N VAL A 419 -18.06 -8.06 7.35
CA VAL A 419 -16.76 -8.07 6.66
C VAL A 419 -16.53 -9.37 5.88
N SER A 420 -17.13 -10.49 6.30
CA SER A 420 -17.03 -11.76 5.58
C SER A 420 -17.63 -11.72 4.16
N TYR A 421 -18.49 -10.74 3.87
CA TYR A 421 -19.05 -10.54 2.53
C TYR A 421 -18.36 -9.43 1.73
N GLN A 422 -17.45 -8.67 2.33
CA GLN A 422 -16.75 -7.59 1.64
C GLN A 422 -15.68 -8.15 0.69
N PRO A 423 -15.67 -7.75 -0.59
CA PRO A 423 -14.65 -8.19 -1.52
C PRO A 423 -13.26 -7.62 -1.16
N ARG A 424 -12.23 -8.37 -1.54
CA ARG A 424 -10.84 -7.90 -1.58
C ARG A 424 -10.47 -7.40 -2.98
N ILE A 425 -9.23 -6.95 -3.16
CA ILE A 425 -8.69 -6.60 -4.48
C ILE A 425 -8.27 -7.90 -5.19
N TYR A 426 -9.16 -8.44 -6.03
CA TYR A 426 -8.90 -9.66 -6.78
C TYR A 426 -8.16 -9.36 -8.09
N THR A 427 -7.02 -10.02 -8.32
CA THR A 427 -6.22 -9.88 -9.55
C THR A 427 -6.58 -10.91 -10.62
N SER A 428 -7.24 -12.01 -10.25
CA SER A 428 -7.80 -12.95 -11.22
C SER A 428 -9.14 -12.45 -11.73
N SER A 429 -9.40 -12.55 -13.04
CA SER A 429 -10.71 -12.22 -13.58
C SER A 429 -11.74 -13.23 -13.07
N LEU A 430 -12.85 -12.74 -12.52
CA LEU A 430 -14.03 -13.53 -12.14
C LEU A 430 -14.53 -14.32 -13.36
N ARG A 431 -14.04 -15.54 -13.56
CA ARG A 431 -14.66 -16.49 -14.48
C ARG A 431 -16.03 -16.80 -13.93
N ARG A 432 -17.07 -16.24 -14.55
CA ARG A 432 -18.44 -16.66 -14.24
C ARG A 432 -18.67 -17.99 -14.92
N SER A 433 -18.73 -19.06 -14.12
CA SER A 433 -19.24 -20.34 -14.61
C SER A 433 -20.75 -20.23 -14.76
N THR A 434 -21.26 -20.41 -15.97
CA THR A 434 -22.70 -20.50 -16.24
C THR A 434 -23.01 -21.88 -16.77
N SER A 435 -23.99 -22.55 -16.16
CA SER A 435 -24.52 -23.82 -16.68
C SER A 435 -25.82 -23.58 -17.45
N VAL A 436 -26.09 -24.45 -18.41
CA VAL A 436 -27.38 -24.42 -19.13
C VAL A 436 -28.52 -24.62 -18.10
N PRO A 437 -29.53 -23.74 -18.06
CA PRO A 437 -30.67 -23.88 -17.16
C PRO A 437 -31.41 -25.21 -17.37
N TYR A 438 -32.07 -25.70 -16.31
CA TYR A 438 -32.91 -26.90 -16.40
C TYR A 438 -34.04 -26.68 -17.40
N HIS A 439 -34.04 -27.45 -18.50
CA HIS A 439 -35.12 -27.42 -19.46
C HIS A 439 -36.17 -28.45 -19.07
N SER A 440 -37.44 -28.06 -19.07
CA SER A 440 -38.59 -28.92 -18.69
C SER A 440 -38.85 -30.12 -19.62
N SER A 441 -38.02 -30.32 -20.64
CA SER A 441 -38.18 -31.39 -21.61
C SER A 441 -37.22 -32.53 -21.26
N SER A 442 -37.73 -33.76 -21.25
CA SER A 442 -36.98 -35.00 -21.02
C SER A 442 -35.76 -35.17 -21.94
N ILE A 443 -35.74 -34.46 -23.07
CA ILE A 443 -34.68 -34.52 -24.08
C ILE A 443 -33.37 -33.85 -23.60
N PHE A 444 -33.44 -32.89 -22.67
CA PHE A 444 -32.28 -32.10 -22.21
C PHE A 444 -31.84 -32.42 -20.78
N LEU A 445 -32.53 -33.35 -20.10
CA LEU A 445 -32.33 -33.64 -18.68
C LEU A 445 -30.88 -34.04 -18.33
N ASP A 446 -30.21 -34.76 -19.24
CA ASP A 446 -28.83 -35.26 -19.09
C ASP A 446 -27.81 -34.52 -19.96
N ARG A 447 -28.21 -33.44 -20.66
CA ARG A 447 -27.37 -32.73 -21.63
C ARG A 447 -26.97 -31.34 -21.13
N ARG A 448 -26.28 -31.30 -19.99
CA ARG A 448 -25.72 -30.07 -19.43
C ARG A 448 -24.37 -29.77 -20.06
N ILE A 449 -24.11 -28.50 -20.31
CA ILE A 449 -22.77 -28.01 -20.69
C ILE A 449 -22.41 -26.89 -19.74
N ASN A 450 -21.22 -26.99 -19.16
CA ASN A 450 -20.64 -25.92 -18.36
C ASN A 450 -19.93 -24.93 -19.29
N TRP A 451 -20.23 -23.64 -19.10
CA TRP A 451 -19.62 -22.55 -19.84
C TRP A 451 -18.82 -21.67 -18.90
N ALA A 452 -17.62 -21.26 -19.32
CA ALA A 452 -16.89 -20.14 -18.74
C ALA A 452 -17.22 -18.87 -19.52
N ALA A 453 -17.56 -17.82 -18.78
CA ALA A 453 -17.77 -16.50 -19.31
C ALA A 453 -16.71 -15.54 -18.76
N ASP A 454 -16.05 -14.82 -19.67
CA ASP A 454 -15.04 -13.80 -19.36
C ASP A 454 -15.43 -12.47 -20.03
N ILE A 455 -15.21 -11.35 -19.32
CA ILE A 455 -15.36 -10.00 -19.85
C ILE A 455 -14.02 -9.31 -19.77
N PHE A 456 -13.61 -8.72 -20.87
CA PHE A 456 -12.35 -8.02 -21.02
C PHE A 456 -12.63 -6.53 -21.20
N MET A 457 -12.15 -5.73 -20.25
CA MET A 457 -12.33 -4.28 -20.25
C MET A 457 -11.14 -3.57 -20.89
N ASN A 458 -9.97 -4.19 -20.89
CA ASN A 458 -8.73 -3.66 -21.47
C ASN A 458 -7.95 -4.72 -22.26
N GLN A 459 -6.98 -4.28 -23.06
CA GLN A 459 -6.22 -5.15 -23.94
C GLN A 459 -5.28 -6.12 -23.19
N ASN A 460 -4.85 -5.75 -21.99
CA ASN A 460 -3.95 -6.56 -21.18
C ASN A 460 -4.64 -7.83 -20.69
N GLU A 461 -5.90 -7.73 -20.23
CA GLU A 461 -6.71 -8.88 -19.82
C GLU A 461 -6.88 -9.89 -20.97
N CYS A 462 -7.06 -9.41 -22.20
CA CYS A 462 -7.16 -10.27 -23.39
C CYS A 462 -5.85 -10.97 -23.72
N SER A 463 -4.75 -10.20 -23.75
CA SER A 463 -3.42 -10.70 -24.09
C SER A 463 -2.94 -11.75 -23.09
N ASN A 464 -3.22 -11.55 -21.80
CA ASN A 464 -2.90 -12.51 -20.73
C ASN A 464 -3.65 -13.85 -20.89
N ARG A 465 -4.76 -13.87 -21.63
CA ARG A 465 -5.53 -15.08 -21.98
C ARG A 465 -5.24 -15.59 -23.39
N GLY A 466 -4.24 -15.04 -24.08
CA GLY A 466 -3.87 -15.45 -25.45
C GLY A 466 -4.91 -15.08 -26.52
N MET A 467 -5.80 -14.13 -26.23
CA MET A 467 -6.87 -13.72 -27.13
C MET A 467 -6.58 -12.37 -27.78
N ARG A 468 -6.90 -12.24 -29.07
CA ARG A 468 -6.89 -10.94 -29.77
C ARG A 468 -8.24 -10.29 -29.64
N CYS A 469 -8.31 -9.19 -28.88
CA CYS A 469 -9.51 -8.37 -28.77
C CYS A 469 -9.50 -7.27 -29.84
N PRO A 470 -10.40 -7.31 -30.83
CA PRO A 470 -10.47 -6.29 -31.88
C PRO A 470 -11.11 -4.98 -31.41
N SER A 471 -11.75 -4.99 -30.23
CA SER A 471 -12.51 -3.88 -29.66
C SER A 471 -12.70 -4.12 -28.16
N LEU A 472 -12.86 -3.05 -27.38
CA LEU A 472 -13.07 -3.12 -25.94
C LEU A 472 -14.24 -2.22 -25.52
N PRO A 473 -15.11 -2.66 -24.59
CA PRO A 473 -15.08 -3.95 -23.91
C PRO A 473 -15.47 -5.15 -24.83
N MET A 474 -15.06 -6.35 -24.44
CA MET A 474 -15.31 -7.59 -25.17
C MET A 474 -15.73 -8.70 -24.21
N ALA A 475 -16.59 -9.61 -24.66
CA ALA A 475 -16.92 -10.81 -23.90
C ALA A 475 -16.55 -12.08 -24.66
N SER A 476 -16.10 -13.10 -23.92
CA SER A 476 -15.85 -14.46 -24.41
C SER A 476 -16.69 -15.45 -23.64
N LEU A 477 -17.19 -16.47 -24.33
CA LEU A 477 -17.98 -17.54 -23.73
C LEU A 477 -17.53 -18.89 -24.28
N GLN A 478 -16.88 -19.70 -23.43
CA GLN A 478 -16.26 -20.96 -23.82
C GLN A 478 -16.91 -22.15 -23.11
N SER A 479 -17.23 -23.22 -23.85
CA SER A 479 -17.70 -24.48 -23.26
C SER A 479 -16.52 -25.33 -22.78
N TYR A 480 -16.65 -25.94 -21.61
CA TYR A 480 -15.63 -26.86 -21.07
C TYR A 480 -15.75 -28.30 -21.58
N GLU A 481 -16.94 -28.70 -22.04
CA GLU A 481 -17.18 -30.09 -22.46
C GLU A 481 -17.23 -30.20 -23.98
N THR A 482 -16.38 -31.08 -24.53
CA THR A 482 -16.27 -31.38 -25.96
C THR A 482 -17.31 -32.39 -26.44
N ASN A 483 -18.23 -32.81 -25.57
CA ASN A 483 -19.33 -33.70 -25.95
C ASN A 483 -20.31 -32.92 -26.84
N SER A 484 -20.04 -32.93 -28.14
CA SER A 484 -20.96 -32.44 -29.16
C SER A 484 -22.24 -33.26 -29.07
N PHE A 485 -23.35 -32.65 -28.68
CA PHE A 485 -24.66 -33.30 -28.74
C PHE A 485 -25.18 -33.19 -30.18
N PRO A 486 -25.23 -34.29 -30.96
CA PRO A 486 -25.71 -34.23 -32.33
C PRO A 486 -27.16 -33.70 -32.35
N GLY A 487 -27.44 -32.73 -33.23
CA GLY A 487 -28.78 -32.14 -33.40
C GLY A 487 -29.14 -31.01 -32.42
N VAL A 488 -28.24 -30.55 -31.56
CA VAL A 488 -28.49 -29.41 -30.65
C VAL A 488 -27.51 -28.28 -30.94
N VAL A 489 -28.03 -27.09 -31.21
CA VAL A 489 -27.25 -25.84 -31.35
C VAL A 489 -27.60 -24.89 -30.23
N PHE A 490 -26.57 -24.24 -29.69
CA PHE A 490 -26.70 -23.30 -28.58
C PHE A 490 -26.70 -21.87 -29.12
N PHE A 491 -27.73 -21.11 -28.74
CA PHE A 491 -27.83 -19.68 -28.98
C PHE A 491 -27.41 -18.94 -27.72
N ASN A 492 -26.25 -18.30 -27.80
CA ASN A 492 -25.62 -17.60 -26.70
C ASN A 492 -25.79 -16.09 -26.88
N LYS A 493 -26.24 -15.42 -25.83
CA LYS A 493 -26.53 -13.98 -25.83
C LYS A 493 -25.89 -13.30 -24.63
N LEU A 494 -25.42 -12.08 -24.86
CA LEU A 494 -25.01 -11.16 -23.81
C LEU A 494 -26.09 -10.08 -23.65
N LEU A 495 -26.56 -9.89 -22.43
CA LEU A 495 -27.52 -8.84 -22.08
C LEU A 495 -26.82 -7.77 -21.23
N LEU A 496 -27.03 -6.50 -21.61
CA LEU A 496 -26.57 -5.36 -20.84
C LEU A 496 -27.69 -4.81 -19.96
N VAL A 497 -27.45 -4.71 -18.66
CA VAL A 497 -28.42 -4.19 -17.69
C VAL A 497 -27.85 -2.94 -17.02
N CYS A 498 -28.65 -1.88 -16.94
CA CYS A 498 -28.32 -0.64 -16.25
C CYS A 498 -29.36 -0.36 -15.17
N GLN A 499 -28.93 -0.15 -13.92
CA GLN A 499 -29.81 0.23 -12.79
C GLN A 499 -31.11 -0.61 -12.75
N ASP A 500 -30.98 -1.93 -12.88
CA ASP A 500 -32.09 -2.90 -12.82
C ASP A 500 -33.12 -2.79 -13.95
N LYS A 501 -32.81 -2.03 -15.01
CA LYS A 501 -33.59 -1.98 -16.25
C LYS A 501 -32.78 -2.57 -17.41
N TYR A 502 -33.44 -3.43 -18.19
CA TYR A 502 -32.86 -3.96 -19.43
C TYR A 502 -32.56 -2.81 -20.38
N VAL A 503 -31.28 -2.60 -20.70
CA VAL A 503 -30.87 -1.75 -21.81
C VAL A 503 -30.88 -2.65 -23.03
N PHE A 504 -31.54 -2.23 -24.11
CA PHE A 504 -31.93 -3.05 -25.26
C PHE A 504 -30.78 -3.65 -26.10
N GLU A 505 -29.54 -3.62 -25.64
CA GLU A 505 -28.42 -4.15 -26.39
C GLU A 505 -28.20 -5.63 -26.07
N ILE A 506 -28.83 -6.47 -26.89
CA ILE A 506 -28.62 -7.92 -26.92
C ILE A 506 -27.55 -8.19 -27.97
N GLN A 507 -26.38 -8.68 -27.53
CA GLN A 507 -25.30 -9.08 -28.43
C GLN A 507 -25.28 -10.60 -28.59
N ASP A 508 -25.32 -11.07 -29.84
CA ASP A 508 -25.15 -12.48 -30.15
C ASP A 508 -23.65 -12.81 -30.21
N PHE A 509 -23.27 -13.97 -29.67
CA PHE A 509 -21.88 -14.44 -29.77
C PHE A 509 -21.59 -14.97 -31.18
N LYS A 510 -20.57 -14.42 -31.84
CA LYS A 510 -19.98 -14.98 -33.06
C LYS A 510 -18.65 -15.64 -32.71
N ASN A 511 -18.50 -16.92 -33.04
CA ASN A 511 -17.30 -17.70 -32.70
C ASN A 511 -16.93 -17.59 -31.21
N ASN A 512 -17.92 -17.72 -30.32
CA ASN A 512 -17.75 -17.59 -28.87
C ASN A 512 -17.28 -16.21 -28.38
N MET A 513 -17.33 -15.18 -29.24
CA MET A 513 -16.95 -13.82 -28.94
C MET A 513 -18.11 -12.83 -29.17
N ALA A 514 -18.26 -11.86 -28.27
CA ALA A 514 -19.18 -10.73 -28.44
C ALA A 514 -18.41 -9.41 -28.27
N VAL A 515 -18.62 -8.49 -29.20
CA VAL A 515 -18.01 -7.15 -29.22
C VAL A 515 -18.99 -6.15 -28.62
N ILE A 516 -18.55 -5.38 -27.63
CA ILE A 516 -19.39 -4.40 -26.94
C ILE A 516 -18.88 -3.01 -27.36
N SER A 517 -19.61 -2.36 -28.27
CA SER A 517 -19.21 -1.07 -28.80
C SER A 517 -19.60 0.05 -27.83
N ARG A 518 -18.62 0.85 -27.36
CA ARG A 518 -18.93 2.09 -26.60
C ARG A 518 -19.73 3.12 -27.41
N ASN A 519 -19.62 3.05 -28.75
CA ASN A 519 -20.21 4.01 -29.68
C ASN A 519 -21.45 3.48 -30.41
N ALA A 520 -21.93 2.27 -30.09
CA ALA A 520 -23.28 1.89 -30.51
C ALA A 520 -24.22 2.87 -29.82
N THR A 521 -24.81 3.77 -30.61
CA THR A 521 -25.76 4.77 -30.13
C THR A 521 -26.78 4.08 -29.23
N LEU A 522 -26.59 4.23 -27.92
CA LEU A 522 -27.59 3.99 -26.90
C LEU A 522 -28.86 4.63 -27.45
N SER A 523 -29.83 3.79 -27.82
CA SER A 523 -31.14 4.21 -28.29
C SER A 523 -31.80 5.09 -27.22
N THR A 524 -31.48 6.38 -27.26
CA THR A 524 -32.20 7.59 -26.80
C THR A 524 -33.11 7.53 -25.58
N THR A 525 -32.93 6.63 -24.62
CA THR A 525 -33.78 6.64 -23.41
C THR A 525 -33.09 6.54 -22.06
N TYR A 526 -31.84 6.09 -21.91
CA TYR A 526 -31.21 6.11 -20.58
C TYR A 526 -29.67 6.18 -20.66
N PRO A 527 -29.02 7.31 -20.27
CA PRO A 527 -27.60 7.31 -20.01
C PRO A 527 -27.35 6.54 -18.70
N CYS A 528 -26.72 5.37 -18.79
CA CYS A 528 -26.21 4.71 -17.60
C CYS A 528 -24.97 5.48 -17.13
N PRO A 529 -24.88 5.88 -15.86
CA PRO A 529 -23.64 6.43 -15.33
C PRO A 529 -22.51 5.41 -15.50
N ASP A 530 -21.32 5.88 -15.84
CA ASP A 530 -20.11 5.06 -15.87
C ASP A 530 -20.02 4.25 -14.55
N ASP A 531 -19.62 2.98 -14.65
CA ASP A 531 -19.50 1.99 -13.57
C ASP A 531 -20.78 1.27 -13.08
N LYS A 532 -21.96 1.50 -13.67
CA LYS A 532 -23.21 0.81 -13.26
C LYS A 532 -23.76 -0.24 -14.23
N ASN A 533 -22.95 -0.67 -15.20
CA ASN A 533 -23.34 -1.70 -16.16
C ASN A 533 -23.15 -3.11 -15.58
N THR A 534 -24.21 -3.92 -15.62
CA THR A 534 -24.15 -5.34 -15.27
C THR A 534 -24.33 -6.19 -16.53
N PHE A 535 -23.42 -7.13 -16.73
CA PHE A 535 -23.44 -8.06 -17.85
C PHE A 535 -24.05 -9.40 -17.43
N ILE A 536 -25.04 -9.86 -18.18
CA ILE A 536 -25.71 -11.14 -17.96
C ILE A 536 -25.51 -12.03 -19.19
N PHE A 537 -24.93 -13.20 -18.97
CA PHE A 537 -24.75 -14.22 -19.99
C PHE A 537 -25.96 -15.15 -20.03
N VAL A 538 -26.49 -15.39 -21.23
CA VAL A 538 -27.64 -16.25 -21.44
C VAL A 538 -27.27 -17.33 -22.45
N VAL A 539 -27.40 -18.58 -22.03
CA VAL A 539 -27.15 -19.77 -22.86
C VAL A 539 -28.47 -20.49 -23.10
N ARG A 540 -28.86 -20.65 -24.36
CA ARG A 540 -30.11 -21.33 -24.72
C ARG A 540 -29.87 -22.47 -25.72
N PRO A 541 -30.22 -23.72 -25.38
CA PRO A 541 -30.21 -24.81 -26.34
C PRO A 541 -31.41 -24.74 -27.29
N VAL A 542 -31.20 -25.10 -28.55
CA VAL A 542 -32.23 -25.26 -29.58
C VAL A 542 -31.92 -26.53 -30.40
N TYR A 543 -32.95 -27.31 -30.71
CA TYR A 543 -32.81 -28.49 -31.56
C TYR A 543 -32.83 -28.07 -33.03
N ILE A 544 -31.93 -28.62 -33.86
CA ILE A 544 -31.91 -28.41 -35.33
C ILE A 544 -32.54 -29.61 -36.03
#